data_AF-A0A4U9IUI3-F1
#
_entry.id   AF-A0A4U9IUI3-F1
#
_cell.length_a   1.000
_cell.length_b   1.000
_cell.length_c   1.000
_cell.angle_alpha   90.00
_cell.angle_beta   90.00
_cell.angle_gamma   90.00
#
_symmetry.space_group_name_H-M   'P 1'
#
loop_
_entity.id
_entity.type
_entity.pdbx_description
1 polymer ?
#
loop_
_entity_poly.entity_id
_entity_poly.type
_entity_poly.pdbx_seq_one_letter_code
_entity_poly.pdbx_strand_id
1 'polypeptide(L)'
;MKIRVQGSPVALATLKDMGANSVAMGVSEVYSGMQTGVIDGAENNPPTFIAHNYMPVAKNYTLSGHFITPEMLLYSKVKWDKLSADEQEKIKTLAREAQMEQRKLWQEYNSQALEKMKGRRRAVPRHRQGSLYQSNRAGACPVWRQASGSDESHR
;
A
#
# COMPACT_ATOMS: atom_id res chain seq x y z
N MET A 1 -15.89 3.90 10.22
CA MET A 1 -16.03 3.26 8.90
C MET A 1 -15.37 1.88 8.93
N LYS A 2 -15.97 0.88 8.29
CA LYS A 2 -15.38 -0.44 8.05
C LYS A 2 -14.40 -0.34 6.87
N ILE A 3 -13.10 -0.32 7.15
CA ILE A 3 -12.07 -0.15 6.11
C ILE A 3 -11.29 -1.44 5.94
N ARG A 4 -11.25 -1.94 4.71
CA ARG A 4 -10.47 -3.12 4.36
C ARG A 4 -8.98 -2.82 4.36
N VAL A 5 -8.21 -3.74 4.94
CA VAL A 5 -6.75 -3.83 4.84
C VAL A 5 -6.34 -5.21 4.33
N GLN A 6 -5.08 -5.33 3.87
CA GLN A 6 -4.44 -6.63 3.68
C GLN A 6 -4.33 -7.37 5.02
N GLY A 7 -4.24 -8.71 5.00
CA GLY A 7 -4.18 -9.57 6.20
C GLY A 7 -2.88 -9.45 7.01
N SER A 8 -2.57 -8.24 7.47
CA SER A 8 -1.40 -7.89 8.27
C SER A 8 -1.85 -7.33 9.62
N PRO A 9 -1.35 -7.87 10.76
CA PRO A 9 -1.65 -7.33 12.07
C PRO A 9 -1.29 -5.83 12.20
N VAL A 10 -0.17 -5.42 11.60
CA VAL A 10 0.28 -4.01 11.60
C VAL A 10 -0.71 -3.12 10.83
N ALA A 11 -1.23 -3.61 9.70
CA ALA A 11 -2.19 -2.85 8.91
C ALA A 11 -3.54 -2.70 9.65
N LEU A 12 -4.01 -3.79 10.27
CA LEU A 12 -5.22 -3.77 11.10
C LEU A 12 -5.09 -2.77 12.26
N ALA A 13 -3.99 -2.82 13.00
CA ALA A 13 -3.72 -1.93 14.13
C ALA A 13 -3.59 -0.47 13.68
N THR A 14 -2.84 -0.20 12.61
CA THR A 14 -2.64 1.17 12.10
C THR A 14 -3.97 1.83 11.73
N LEU A 15 -4.83 1.14 10.97
CA LEU A 15 -6.13 1.70 10.57
C LEU A 15 -7.09 1.82 11.76
N LYS A 16 -6.99 0.93 12.75
CA LYS A 16 -7.72 1.04 14.02
C LYS A 16 -7.33 2.30 14.79
N ASP A 17 -6.04 2.57 14.92
CA ASP A 17 -5.53 3.77 15.61
C ASP A 17 -5.84 5.06 14.84
N MET A 18 -6.02 4.97 13.52
CA MET A 18 -6.57 6.06 12.70
C MET A 18 -8.10 6.20 12.79
N GLY A 19 -8.77 5.42 13.64
CA GLY A 19 -10.22 5.52 13.92
C GLY A 19 -11.12 4.68 13.00
N ALA A 20 -10.57 3.75 12.21
CA ALA A 20 -11.36 2.84 11.40
C ALA A 20 -11.67 1.53 12.15
N ASN A 21 -12.79 0.89 11.80
CA ASN A 21 -13.01 -0.51 12.11
C ASN A 21 -12.35 -1.32 10.99
N SER A 22 -11.10 -1.75 11.20
CA SER A 22 -10.31 -2.41 10.16
C SER A 22 -10.78 -3.86 9.93
N VAL A 23 -10.88 -4.26 8.66
CA VAL A 23 -11.34 -5.60 8.25
C VAL A 23 -10.30 -6.24 7.33
N ALA A 24 -9.84 -7.44 7.65
CA ALA A 24 -8.95 -8.20 6.76
C ALA A 24 -9.77 -8.99 5.74
N MET A 25 -9.43 -8.88 4.45
CA MET A 25 -10.00 -9.71 3.38
C MET A 25 -9.09 -9.76 2.15
N GLY A 26 -9.29 -10.78 1.31
CA GLY A 26 -8.56 -10.97 0.06
C GLY A 26 -8.84 -9.84 -0.93
N VAL A 27 -7.89 -9.54 -1.81
CA VAL A 27 -8.05 -8.45 -2.79
C VAL A 27 -9.23 -8.70 -3.75
N SER A 28 -9.50 -9.97 -4.06
CA SER A 28 -10.62 -10.41 -4.91
C SER A 28 -12.00 -10.11 -4.32
N GLU A 29 -12.12 -9.95 -3.01
CA GLU A 29 -13.38 -9.73 -2.30
C GLU A 29 -13.69 -8.23 -2.12
N VAL A 30 -12.73 -7.36 -2.40
CA VAL A 30 -12.82 -5.93 -2.07
C VAL A 30 -13.87 -5.21 -2.90
N TYR A 31 -13.94 -5.48 -4.20
CA TYR A 31 -14.93 -4.82 -5.08
C TYR A 31 -16.35 -5.18 -4.65
N SER A 32 -16.66 -6.48 -4.53
CA SER A 32 -17.98 -6.95 -4.11
C SER A 32 -18.30 -6.53 -2.68
N GLY A 33 -17.32 -6.53 -1.78
CA GLY A 33 -17.45 -6.05 -0.41
C GLY A 33 -17.84 -4.57 -0.33
N MET A 34 -17.25 -3.71 -1.16
CA MET A 34 -17.66 -2.30 -1.28
C MET A 34 -19.02 -2.14 -1.95
N GLN A 35 -19.29 -2.92 -3.01
CA GLN A 35 -20.55 -2.86 -3.75
C GLN A 35 -21.76 -3.24 -2.87
N THR A 36 -21.59 -4.25 -2.01
CA THR A 36 -22.65 -4.79 -1.13
C THR A 36 -22.72 -4.09 0.23
N GLY A 37 -21.76 -3.22 0.56
CA GLY A 37 -21.71 -2.52 1.85
C GLY A 37 -21.18 -3.37 3.01
N VAL A 38 -20.60 -4.55 2.74
CA VAL A 38 -19.85 -5.33 3.74
C VAL A 38 -18.69 -4.50 4.30
N ILE A 39 -18.04 -3.71 3.46
CA ILE A 39 -17.05 -2.69 3.84
C ILE A 39 -17.42 -1.32 3.25
N ASP A 40 -17.00 -0.25 3.92
CA ASP A 40 -17.24 1.13 3.49
C ASP A 40 -16.14 1.65 2.55
N GLY A 41 -14.98 0.98 2.51
CA GLY A 41 -13.85 1.34 1.67
C GLY A 41 -12.65 0.43 1.87
N ALA A 42 -11.58 0.72 1.13
CA ALA A 42 -10.29 0.03 1.22
C ALA A 42 -9.15 1.05 1.18
N GLU A 43 -7.96 0.65 1.64
CA GLU A 43 -6.73 1.41 1.45
C GLU A 43 -5.87 0.78 0.33
N ASN A 44 -5.31 1.62 -0.53
CA ASN A 44 -4.23 1.26 -1.44
C ASN A 44 -3.67 2.49 -2.19
N ASN A 45 -2.70 2.27 -3.07
CA ASN A 45 -2.20 3.26 -4.00
C ASN A 45 -3.16 3.50 -5.20
N PRO A 46 -3.02 4.63 -5.93
CA PRO A 46 -3.85 4.95 -7.09
C PRO A 46 -3.83 3.89 -8.21
N PRO A 47 -2.68 3.32 -8.62
CA PRO A 47 -2.63 2.24 -9.60
C PRO A 47 -3.56 1.07 -9.29
N THR A 48 -3.61 0.61 -8.03
CA THR A 48 -4.47 -0.50 -7.62
C THR A 48 -5.96 -0.16 -7.74
N PHE A 49 -6.36 1.07 -7.41
CA PHE A 49 -7.76 1.49 -7.56
C PHE A 49 -8.22 1.51 -9.01
N ILE A 50 -7.32 1.84 -9.94
CA ILE A 50 -7.58 1.79 -11.38
C ILE A 50 -7.59 0.34 -11.88
N ALA A 51 -6.55 -0.44 -11.54
CA ALA A 51 -6.38 -1.80 -12.03
C ALA A 51 -7.52 -2.75 -11.61
N HIS A 52 -8.01 -2.62 -10.36
CA HIS A 52 -9.15 -3.41 -9.88
C HIS A 52 -10.50 -2.73 -10.10
N ASN A 53 -10.53 -1.62 -10.85
CA ASN A 53 -11.74 -0.87 -11.14
C ASN A 53 -12.55 -0.52 -9.89
N TYR A 54 -11.93 -0.10 -8.79
CA TYR A 54 -12.66 0.26 -7.55
C TYR A 54 -13.43 1.58 -7.67
N MET A 55 -13.11 2.40 -8.66
CA MET A 55 -13.69 3.74 -8.83
C MET A 55 -15.23 3.81 -8.88
N PRO A 56 -15.98 2.84 -9.46
CA PRO A 56 -17.44 2.87 -9.45
C PRO A 56 -18.05 2.61 -8.07
N VAL A 57 -17.34 1.92 -7.18
CA VAL A 57 -17.84 1.52 -5.84
C VAL A 57 -17.19 2.32 -4.71
N ALA A 58 -16.06 2.98 -4.95
CA ALA A 58 -15.40 3.88 -4.02
C ALA A 58 -15.91 5.32 -4.18
N LYS A 59 -16.66 5.83 -3.19
CA LYS A 59 -17.29 7.17 -3.24
C LYS A 59 -16.31 8.33 -3.06
N ASN A 60 -15.18 8.10 -2.39
CA ASN A 60 -14.17 9.12 -2.11
C ASN A 60 -12.78 8.47 -2.17
N TYR A 61 -11.77 9.26 -2.52
CA TYR A 61 -10.37 8.85 -2.41
C TYR A 61 -9.52 9.95 -1.78
N THR A 62 -8.70 9.58 -0.80
CA THR A 62 -7.89 10.50 0.00
C THR A 62 -6.45 10.04 0.01
N LEU A 63 -5.53 10.89 -0.45
CA LEU A 63 -4.09 10.63 -0.42
C LEU A 63 -3.49 10.80 0.98
N SER A 64 -3.84 9.89 1.88
CA SER A 64 -3.46 9.92 3.30
C SER A 64 -2.00 9.59 3.58
N GLY A 65 -1.33 8.83 2.69
CA GLY A 65 0.11 8.53 2.81
C GLY A 65 0.51 7.72 4.05
N HIS A 66 -0.43 6.94 4.60
CA HIS A 66 -0.27 6.22 5.87
C HIS A 66 0.57 4.93 5.76
N PHE A 67 0.80 4.43 4.54
CA PHE A 67 1.72 3.32 4.27
C PHE A 67 2.68 3.63 3.13
N ILE A 68 3.90 3.10 3.28
CA ILE A 68 4.85 2.85 2.19
C ILE A 68 5.20 1.36 2.28
N THR A 69 4.48 0.54 1.53
CA THR A 69 4.66 -0.92 1.57
C THR A 69 5.71 -1.33 0.53
N PRO A 70 6.85 -1.91 0.93
CA PRO A 70 7.82 -2.44 -0.01
C PRO A 70 7.29 -3.73 -0.66
N GLU A 71 7.59 -3.91 -1.94
CA GLU A 71 7.42 -5.16 -2.67
C GLU A 71 8.79 -5.78 -2.96
N MET A 72 8.88 -7.11 -2.93
CA MET A 72 10.16 -7.82 -3.00
C MET A 72 10.15 -8.87 -4.10
N LEU A 73 11.27 -8.95 -4.83
CA LEU A 73 11.61 -10.13 -5.62
C LEU A 73 12.15 -11.21 -4.68
N LEU A 74 11.46 -12.36 -4.65
CA LEU A 74 11.84 -13.49 -3.81
C LEU A 74 12.25 -14.67 -4.69
N TYR A 75 13.25 -15.41 -4.23
CA TYR A 75 13.72 -16.63 -4.88
C TYR A 75 13.76 -17.77 -3.88
N SER A 76 13.46 -18.99 -4.33
CA SER A 76 13.50 -20.18 -3.47
C SER A 76 14.92 -20.45 -2.99
N LYS A 77 15.15 -20.42 -1.68
CA LYS A 77 16.47 -20.71 -1.10
C LYS A 77 17.01 -22.09 -1.51
N VAL A 78 16.15 -23.10 -1.54
CA VAL A 78 16.53 -24.47 -1.93
C VAL A 78 17.03 -24.54 -3.38
N LYS A 79 16.46 -23.72 -4.27
CA LYS A 79 16.93 -23.61 -5.66
C LYS A 79 18.16 -22.72 -5.75
N TRP A 80 18.19 -21.63 -4.99
CA TRP A 80 19.31 -20.69 -4.92
C TRP A 80 20.62 -21.37 -4.57
N ASP A 81 20.60 -22.21 -3.54
CA ASP A 81 21.79 -22.90 -3.02
C ASP A 81 22.36 -23.94 -4.02
N LYS A 82 21.62 -24.28 -5.09
CA LYS A 82 22.06 -25.18 -6.16
C LYS A 82 22.63 -24.44 -7.38
N LEU A 83 22.53 -23.12 -7.41
CA LEU A 83 23.07 -22.30 -8.48
C LEU A 83 24.57 -22.10 -8.29
N SER A 84 25.30 -22.04 -9.40
CA SER A 84 26.68 -21.57 -9.42
C SER A 84 26.78 -20.11 -8.97
N ALA A 85 27.98 -19.68 -8.55
CA ALA A 85 28.22 -18.29 -8.17
C ALA A 85 27.87 -17.31 -9.31
N ASP A 86 28.18 -17.67 -10.55
CA ASP A 86 27.89 -16.87 -11.74
C ASP A 86 26.39 -16.71 -11.98
N GLU A 87 25.60 -17.77 -11.79
CA GLU A 87 24.14 -17.72 -11.91
C GLU A 87 23.52 -16.87 -10.81
N GLN A 88 23.99 -17.01 -9.57
CA GLN A 88 23.56 -16.20 -8.45
C GLN A 88 23.81 -14.71 -8.72
N GLU A 89 25.00 -14.36 -9.23
CA GLU A 89 25.37 -12.98 -9.52
C GLU A 89 24.54 -12.39 -10.68
N LYS A 90 24.29 -13.19 -11.73
CA LYS A 90 23.40 -12.79 -12.83
C LYS A 90 21.99 -12.49 -12.33
N ILE A 91 21.42 -13.34 -11.48
CA ILE A 91 20.08 -13.10 -10.94
C ILE A 91 20.05 -11.82 -10.08
N LYS A 92 21.06 -11.58 -9.23
CA LYS A 92 21.14 -10.34 -8.43
C LYS A 92 21.21 -9.10 -9.32
N THR A 93 22.06 -9.13 -10.35
CA THR A 93 22.23 -8.03 -11.31
C THR A 93 20.91 -7.74 -12.01
N LEU A 94 20.29 -8.76 -12.62
CA LEU A 94 19.01 -8.61 -13.33
C LEU A 94 17.87 -8.17 -12.40
N ALA A 95 17.82 -8.68 -11.17
CA ALA A 95 16.83 -8.25 -10.17
C ALA A 95 17.01 -6.77 -9.82
N ARG A 96 18.25 -6.27 -9.74
CA ARG A 96 18.54 -4.86 -9.48
C ARG A 96 18.16 -3.98 -10.67
N GLU A 97 18.46 -4.41 -11.90
CA GLU A 97 18.04 -3.71 -13.12
C GLU A 97 16.52 -3.63 -13.23
N ALA A 98 15.84 -4.77 -13.05
CA ALA A 98 14.38 -4.85 -13.04
C ALA A 98 13.77 -3.95 -11.95
N GLN A 99 14.37 -3.88 -10.77
CA GLN A 99 13.93 -2.95 -9.72
C GLN A 99 14.02 -1.48 -10.18
N MET A 100 15.10 -1.09 -10.83
CA MET A 100 15.30 0.30 -11.26
C MET A 100 14.34 0.68 -12.40
N GLU A 101 14.10 -0.26 -13.33
CA GLU A 101 13.10 -0.08 -14.39
C GLU A 101 11.68 -0.01 -13.80
N GLN A 102 11.33 -0.96 -12.93
CA GLN A 102 10.01 -1.00 -12.29
C GLN A 102 9.70 0.30 -11.55
N ARG A 103 10.67 0.91 -10.86
CA ARG A 103 10.45 2.20 -10.18
C ARG A 103 10.08 3.32 -11.15
N LYS A 104 10.68 3.37 -12.34
CA LYS A 104 10.35 4.36 -13.38
C LYS A 104 8.94 4.12 -13.91
N LEU A 105 8.64 2.87 -14.30
CA LEU A 105 7.32 2.47 -14.79
C LEU A 105 6.22 2.73 -13.75
N TRP A 106 6.52 2.48 -12.48
CA TRP A 106 5.60 2.70 -11.38
C TRP A 106 5.28 4.18 -11.15
N GLN A 107 6.29 5.06 -11.21
CA GLN A 107 6.08 6.50 -11.10
C GLN A 107 5.19 7.03 -12.24
N GLU A 108 5.45 6.57 -13.46
CA GLU A 108 4.65 6.90 -14.64
C GLU A 108 3.20 6.42 -14.46
N TYR A 109 3.01 5.14 -14.14
CA TYR A 109 1.67 4.58 -13.99
C TYR A 109 0.89 5.20 -12.82
N ASN A 110 1.56 5.51 -11.71
CA ASN A 110 0.95 6.22 -10.58
C ASN A 110 0.49 7.64 -10.98
N SER A 111 1.28 8.35 -11.79
CA SER A 111 0.89 9.67 -12.30
C SER A 111 -0.32 9.57 -13.22
N GLN A 112 -0.31 8.63 -14.16
CA GLN A 112 -1.46 8.37 -15.04
C GLN A 112 -2.72 7.96 -14.26
N ALA A 113 -2.59 7.12 -13.24
CA ALA A 113 -3.70 6.71 -12.39
C ALA A 113 -4.30 7.91 -11.65
N LEU A 114 -3.47 8.79 -11.09
CA LEU A 114 -3.92 10.03 -10.46
C LEU A 114 -4.68 10.93 -11.43
N GLU A 115 -4.19 11.14 -12.65
CA GLU A 115 -4.90 11.92 -13.67
C GLU A 115 -6.26 11.30 -14.02
N LYS A 116 -6.32 9.98 -14.22
CA LYS A 116 -7.58 9.25 -14.46
C LYS A 116 -8.58 9.41 -13.31
N MET A 117 -8.09 9.52 -12.08
CA MET A 117 -8.93 9.67 -10.88
C MET A 117 -9.47 11.10 -10.70
N LYS A 118 -8.74 12.15 -11.14
CA LYS A 118 -9.20 13.55 -11.04
C LYS A 118 -10.51 13.81 -11.79
N GLY A 119 -10.75 13.10 -12.89
CA GLY A 119 -11.98 13.22 -13.67
C GLY A 119 -13.21 12.58 -13.03
N ARG A 120 -13.06 11.82 -11.94
CA ARG A 120 -14.16 11.16 -11.23
C ARG A 120 -14.38 11.84 -9.88
N ARG A 121 -15.65 12.13 -9.55
CA ARG A 121 -16.04 12.90 -8.34
C ARG A 121 -15.31 12.37 -7.08
N ARG A 122 -14.69 13.31 -6.35
CA ARG A 122 -14.14 13.20 -4.97
C ARG A 122 -12.80 12.46 -4.77
N ALA A 123 -11.83 12.66 -5.65
CA ALA A 123 -10.42 12.56 -5.23
C ALA A 123 -10.01 13.86 -4.53
N VAL A 124 -9.65 13.82 -3.23
CA VAL A 124 -9.14 14.99 -2.50
C VAL A 124 -7.60 14.99 -2.56
N PRO A 125 -6.97 15.95 -3.25
CA PRO A 125 -5.52 15.97 -3.42
C PRO A 125 -4.75 16.26 -2.13
N ARG A 126 -3.50 15.77 -2.08
CA ARG A 126 -2.57 15.89 -0.94
C ARG A 126 -2.33 17.33 -0.46
N HIS A 127 -2.39 18.32 -1.36
CA HIS A 127 -2.09 19.74 -1.07
C HIS A 127 -3.13 20.43 -0.18
N ARG A 128 -4.34 19.88 -0.01
CA ARG A 128 -5.36 20.40 0.92
C ARG A 128 -5.33 19.73 2.30
N GLN A 129 -4.31 18.93 2.62
CA GLN A 129 -4.34 17.97 3.74
C GLN A 129 -3.12 18.02 4.67
N GLY A 130 -2.41 19.15 4.77
CA GLY A 130 -1.19 19.24 5.61
C GLY A 130 -1.39 18.74 7.05
N SER A 131 -2.49 19.12 7.70
CA SER A 131 -2.85 18.65 9.06
C SER A 131 -3.24 17.17 9.10
N LEU A 132 -3.98 16.68 8.11
CA LEU A 132 -4.39 15.28 7.96
C LEU A 132 -3.19 14.35 7.80
N TYR A 133 -2.20 14.74 7.00
CA TYR A 133 -0.98 13.95 6.81
C TYR A 133 -0.17 13.81 8.10
N GLN A 134 0.00 14.91 8.85
CA GLN A 134 0.67 14.89 10.15
C GLN A 134 -0.11 14.07 11.18
N SER A 135 -1.44 14.20 11.22
CA SER A 135 -2.32 13.41 12.09
C SER A 135 -2.25 11.91 11.77
N ASN A 136 -2.26 11.53 10.49
CA ASN A 136 -2.15 10.12 10.08
C ASN A 136 -0.79 9.53 10.47
N ARG A 137 0.28 10.31 10.28
CA ARG A 137 1.63 9.90 10.68
C ARG A 137 1.72 9.74 12.21
N ALA A 138 1.12 10.65 12.97
CA ALA A 138 1.07 10.57 14.43
C ALA A 138 0.29 9.33 14.92
N GLY A 139 -0.87 9.03 14.31
CA GLY A 139 -1.68 7.86 14.65
C GLY A 139 -1.02 6.52 14.31
N ALA A 140 -0.26 6.44 13.21
CA ALA A 140 0.44 5.21 12.82
C ALA A 140 1.71 4.95 13.64
N CYS A 141 2.36 6.00 14.16
CA CYS A 141 3.69 5.92 14.78
C CYS A 141 3.82 4.92 15.95
N PRO A 142 2.85 4.83 16.89
CA PRO A 142 2.90 3.87 17.99
C PRO A 142 2.92 2.41 17.52
N VAL A 143 2.07 2.06 16.53
CA VAL A 143 1.99 0.70 15.98
C VAL A 143 3.32 0.29 15.35
N TRP A 144 3.92 1.19 14.57
CA TRP A 144 5.19 0.91 13.92
C TRP A 144 6.34 0.76 14.92
N ARG A 145 6.36 1.52 16.02
CA ARG A 145 7.33 1.33 17.11
C ARG A 145 7.21 -0.04 17.77
N GLN A 146 5.99 -0.49 18.04
CA GLN A 146 5.76 -1.81 18.60
C GLN A 146 6.17 -2.92 17.63
N ALA A 147 5.86 -2.76 16.34
CA ALA A 147 6.19 -3.74 15.31
C ALA A 147 7.70 -3.82 15.00
N SER A 148 8.43 -2.70 15.09
CA SER A 148 9.89 -2.66 14.86
C SER A 148 10.71 -3.05 16.08
N GLY A 149 10.11 -3.10 17.27
CA GLY A 149 10.83 -3.32 18.54
C GLY A 149 11.81 -2.19 18.88
N SER A 150 11.66 -1.00 18.29
CA SER A 150 12.56 0.13 18.50
C SER A 150 12.11 0.96 19.70
N ASP A 151 12.83 0.83 20.82
CA ASP A 151 12.74 1.74 21.97
C ASP A 151 13.59 3.00 21.69
N GLU A 152 13.05 4.20 21.90
CA GLU A 152 13.72 5.48 21.58
C GLU A 152 14.80 5.86 22.64
N SER A 153 15.73 4.95 22.96
CA SER A 153 16.86 5.28 23.84
C SER A 153 18.02 6.00 23.13
N HIS A 154 17.96 6.16 21.80
CA HIS A 154 18.97 6.86 21.01
C HIS A 154 18.34 7.88 20.06
N ARG A 155 18.06 9.07 20.60
CA ARG A 155 18.14 10.34 19.88
C ARG A 155 18.96 11.32 20.70
#